data_AF-A0A2E7UGY6-F1
#
_entry.id   AF-A0A2E7UGY6-F1
#
_cell.length_a   1.000
_cell.length_b   1.000
_cell.length_c   1.000
_cell.angle_alpha   90.00
_cell.angle_beta   90.00
_cell.angle_gamma   90.00
#
_symmetry.space_group_name_H-M   'P 1'
#
loop_
_entity.id
_entity.type
_entity.pdbx_description
1 polymer ?
#
loop_
_entity_poly.entity_id
_entity_poly.type
_entity_poly.pdbx_seq_one_letter_code
_entity_poly.pdbx_strand_id
1 'polypeptide(L)'
;MDDLSITSGLTNRLWRVALWGTVIAILIAPLIAMQFTGEVHWTLFDFAVATILLSATALAIELAIRVIGRPTWCVAAVLAILFALVLVWAELAVGVFGTPFAGH
;
A
#
# COMPACT_ATOMS: atom_id res chain seq x y z
N MET A 1 32.82 17.17 5.20
CA MET A 1 31.59 17.58 4.50
C MET A 1 31.10 16.36 3.74
N ASP A 2 30.76 15.29 4.47
CA ASP A 2 30.63 13.92 3.91
C ASP A 2 29.50 13.11 4.61
N ASP A 3 29.00 13.58 5.75
CA ASP A 3 28.01 12.85 6.56
C ASP A 3 26.56 13.03 6.05
N LEU A 4 26.27 14.16 5.38
CA LEU A 4 24.93 14.48 4.87
C LEU A 4 24.57 13.68 3.59
N SER A 5 25.55 13.27 2.79
CA SER A 5 25.33 12.48 1.57
C SER A 5 25.15 10.99 1.87
N ILE A 6 25.91 10.45 2.84
CA ILE A 6 25.79 9.07 3.33
C ILE A 6 24.40 8.86 3.98
N THR A 7 23.97 9.79 4.84
CA THR A 7 22.68 9.72 5.54
C THR A 7 21.50 9.84 4.59
N SER A 8 21.51 10.78 3.63
CA SER A 8 20.43 10.90 2.65
C SER A 8 20.31 9.68 1.73
N GLY A 9 21.42 9.04 1.34
CA GLY A 9 21.42 7.78 0.59
C GLY A 9 20.81 6.60 1.39
N LEU A 10 21.16 6.49 2.67
CA LEU A 10 20.58 5.53 3.60
C LEU A 10 19.10 5.80 3.84
N THR A 11 18.72 7.03 4.17
CA THR A 11 17.33 7.44 4.36
C THR A 11 16.50 7.14 3.11
N ASN A 12 17.05 7.37 1.92
CA ASN A 12 16.40 7.03 0.64
C ASN A 12 16.19 5.54 0.44
N ARG A 13 17.13 4.71 0.90
CA ARG A 13 16.99 3.26 0.85
C ARG A 13 16.02 2.75 1.91
N LEU A 14 16.08 3.29 3.12
CA LEU A 14 15.29 2.88 4.28
C LEU A 14 13.80 3.18 4.09
N TRP A 15 13.43 4.34 3.53
CA TRP A 15 12.01 4.60 3.29
C TRP A 15 11.40 3.64 2.26
N ARG A 16 12.16 3.25 1.23
CA ARG A 16 11.70 2.27 0.22
C ARG A 16 11.51 0.91 0.87
N VAL A 17 12.48 0.49 1.68
CA VAL A 17 12.40 -0.77 2.44
C VAL A 17 11.22 -0.75 3.40
N ALA A 18 10.98 0.37 4.10
CA ALA A 18 9.82 0.52 4.98
C ALA A 18 8.50 0.42 4.20
N LEU A 19 8.38 1.12 3.07
CA LEU A 19 7.17 1.12 2.23
C LEU A 19 6.84 -0.28 1.70
N TRP A 20 7.81 -0.95 1.07
CA TRP A 20 7.63 -2.31 0.55
C TRP A 20 7.48 -3.34 1.68
N GLY A 21 8.15 -3.13 2.82
CA GLY A 21 7.98 -3.92 4.03
C GLY A 21 6.55 -3.85 4.57
N THR A 22 5.92 -2.67 4.56
CA THR A 22 4.51 -2.51 4.94
C THR A 22 3.57 -3.29 4.01
N VAL A 23 3.79 -3.24 2.69
CA VAL A 23 2.99 -4.03 1.73
C VAL A 23 3.04 -5.53 2.05
N ILE A 24 4.24 -6.05 2.27
CA ILE A 24 4.45 -7.46 2.61
C ILE A 24 3.81 -7.79 3.96
N ALA A 25 3.98 -6.94 4.97
CA ALA A 25 3.40 -7.15 6.29
C ALA A 25 1.86 -7.24 6.25
N ILE A 26 1.21 -6.38 5.46
CA ILE A 26 -0.25 -6.40 5.28
C ILE A 26 -0.70 -7.71 4.61
N LEU A 27 0.03 -8.23 3.63
CA LEU A 27 -0.30 -9.49 2.96
C LEU A 27 -0.03 -10.73 3.82
N ILE A 28 0.98 -10.68 4.68
CA ILE A 28 1.30 -11.79 5.58
C ILE A 28 0.26 -11.91 6.70
N ALA A 29 -0.37 -10.81 7.13
CA ALA A 29 -1.39 -10.82 8.18
C ALA A 29 -2.54 -11.82 7.93
N PRO A 30 -3.26 -11.81 6.79
CA PRO A 30 -4.28 -12.81 6.50
C PRO A 30 -3.70 -14.21 6.33
N LEU A 31 -2.51 -14.36 5.74
CA LEU A 31 -1.87 -15.68 5.59
C LEU A 31 -1.63 -16.35 6.94
N ILE A 32 -1.13 -15.58 7.91
CA ILE A 32 -0.92 -16.03 9.29
C ILE A 32 -2.28 -16.27 9.97
N ALA A 33 -3.23 -15.35 9.85
CA ALA A 33 -4.55 -15.46 10.48
C ALA A 33 -5.31 -16.72 10.04
N MET A 34 -5.21 -17.09 8.76
CA MET A 34 -5.77 -18.33 8.19
C MET A 34 -5.15 -19.61 8.77
N GLN A 35 -3.93 -19.55 9.34
CA GLN A 35 -3.33 -20.71 10.00
C GLN A 35 -3.90 -20.94 11.42
N PHE A 36 -4.42 -19.89 12.05
CA PHE A 36 -4.91 -19.95 13.44
C PHE A 36 -6.43 -20.01 13.52
N THR A 37 -7.14 -19.45 12.55
CA THR A 37 -8.61 -19.32 12.59
C THR A 37 -9.22 -19.60 11.22
N GLY A 38 -10.42 -20.20 11.22
CA GLY A 38 -11.28 -20.29 10.04
C GLY A 38 -12.21 -19.10 9.89
N GLU A 39 -11.91 -17.96 10.52
CA GLU A 39 -12.74 -16.74 10.38
C GLU A 39 -12.28 -15.88 9.21
N VAL A 40 -10.98 -15.93 8.89
CA VAL A 40 -10.40 -15.28 7.71
C VAL A 40 -10.31 -16.32 6.60
N HIS A 41 -10.95 -16.06 5.47
CA HIS A 41 -10.91 -16.95 4.31
C HIS A 41 -10.54 -16.16 3.05
N TRP A 42 -9.25 -15.88 2.88
CA TRP A 42 -8.75 -15.28 1.64
C TRP A 42 -8.43 -16.37 0.63
N THR A 43 -9.03 -16.25 -0.55
CA THR A 43 -8.70 -17.08 -1.70
C THR A 43 -7.39 -16.61 -2.34
N LEU A 44 -6.80 -17.43 -3.21
CA LEU A 44 -5.63 -17.03 -3.99
C LEU A 44 -5.90 -15.76 -4.82
N PHE A 45 -7.15 -15.57 -5.25
CA PHE A 45 -7.58 -14.38 -5.97
C PHE A 45 -7.51 -13.13 -5.10
N ASP A 46 -7.94 -13.21 -3.83
CA ASP A 46 -7.86 -12.08 -2.89
C ASP A 46 -6.41 -11.66 -2.63
N PHE A 47 -5.51 -12.62 -2.48
CA PHE A 47 -4.08 -12.34 -2.40
C PHE A 47 -3.53 -11.67 -3.67
N ALA A 48 -3.96 -12.12 -4.85
CA ALA A 48 -3.54 -11.51 -6.12
C ALA A 48 -4.04 -10.06 -6.23
N VAL A 49 -5.33 -9.82 -5.93
CA VAL A 49 -5.94 -8.49 -5.95
C VAL A 49 -5.26 -7.56 -4.94
N ALA A 50 -5.10 -8.00 -3.69
CA ALA A 50 -4.44 -7.22 -2.65
C ALA A 50 -2.97 -6.91 -2.99
N THR A 51 -2.25 -7.89 -3.57
CA THR A 51 -0.86 -7.69 -4.01
C THR A 51 -0.77 -6.64 -5.10
N ILE A 52 -1.63 -6.71 -6.11
CA ILE A 52 -1.67 -5.73 -7.20
C ILE A 52 -2.03 -4.34 -6.65
N LEU A 53 -3.07 -4.26 -5.83
CA LEU A 53 -3.57 -3.00 -5.27
C LEU A 53 -2.53 -2.29 -4.39
N LEU A 54 -1.91 -3.03 -3.46
CA LEU A 54 -0.89 -2.48 -2.56
C LEU A 54 0.40 -2.13 -3.31
N SER A 55 0.84 -2.98 -4.24
CA SER A 55 2.05 -2.72 -5.03
C SER A 55 1.87 -1.51 -5.96
N ALA A 56 0.70 -1.39 -6.60
CA ALA A 56 0.37 -0.22 -7.42
C ALA A 56 0.34 1.05 -6.57
N THR A 57 -0.21 0.98 -5.35
CA THR A 57 -0.24 2.10 -4.41
C THR A 57 1.17 2.51 -3.96
N ALA A 58 2.02 1.55 -3.59
CA ALA A 58 3.41 1.82 -3.23
C ALA A 58 4.18 2.45 -4.40
N LEU A 59 3.96 1.98 -5.62
CA LEU A 59 4.56 2.56 -6.82
C LEU A 59 4.05 3.99 -7.06
N ALA A 60 2.76 4.24 -6.91
CA ALA A 60 2.17 5.57 -7.07
C ALA A 60 2.73 6.57 -6.04
N ILE A 61 2.93 6.14 -4.79
CA ILE A 61 3.58 6.94 -3.74
C ILE A 61 5.04 7.24 -4.10
N GLU A 62 5.80 6.23 -4.55
CA GLU A 62 7.20 6.38 -4.99
C GLU A 62 7.30 7.36 -6.19
N LEU A 63 6.36 7.29 -7.14
CA LEU A 63 6.27 8.23 -8.26
C LEU A 63 5.88 9.64 -7.82
N ALA A 64 4.89 9.78 -6.94
CA ALA A 64 4.47 11.07 -6.41
C ALA A 64 5.63 11.79 -5.71
N ILE A 65 6.40 11.08 -4.88
CA ILE A 65 7.58 11.64 -4.21
C ILE A 65 8.67 12.04 -5.20
N ARG A 66 8.88 11.26 -6.27
CA ARG A 66 9.92 11.53 -7.28
C ARG A 66 9.57 12.70 -8.20
N VAL A 67 8.30 12.81 -8.58
CA VAL A 67 7.85 13.78 -9.58
C VAL A 67 7.47 15.11 -8.93
N ILE A 68 6.87 15.08 -7.74
CA ILE A 68 6.36 16.27 -7.08
C ILE A 68 7.47 16.91 -6.25
N GLY A 69 8.14 17.91 -6.84
CA GLY A 69 9.21 18.65 -6.17
C GLY A 69 8.78 19.55 -5.00
N ARG A 70 7.46 19.79 -4.81
CA ARG A 70 6.94 20.62 -3.71
C ARG A 70 6.38 19.73 -2.58
N PRO A 71 6.91 19.83 -1.35
CA PRO A 71 6.55 18.90 -0.27
C PRO A 71 5.07 18.97 0.11
N THR A 72 4.45 20.14 0.07
CA THR A 72 3.01 20.32 0.37
C THR A 72 2.12 19.58 -0.62
N TRP A 73 2.43 19.69 -1.92
CA TRP A 73 1.71 19.00 -2.99
C TRP A 73 1.99 17.49 -2.97
N CYS A 74 3.20 17.09 -2.57
CA CYS A 74 3.56 15.69 -2.42
C CYS A 74 2.72 15.02 -1.31
N VAL A 75 2.61 15.67 -0.15
CA VAL A 75 1.76 15.17 0.95
C VAL A 75 0.29 15.08 0.52
N ALA A 76 -0.23 16.10 -0.17
CA ALA A 76 -1.60 16.08 -0.68
C ALA A 76 -1.83 14.91 -1.67
N ALA A 77 -0.89 14.66 -2.58
CA ALA A 77 -0.97 13.55 -3.52
C ALA A 77 -0.91 12.19 -2.82
N VAL A 78 -0.01 12.01 -1.84
CA VAL A 78 0.07 10.78 -1.04
C VAL A 78 -1.22 10.54 -0.27
N LEU A 79 -1.79 11.57 0.37
CA LEU A 79 -3.07 11.47 1.06
C LEU A 79 -4.22 11.08 0.12
N ALA A 80 -4.26 11.67 -1.08
CA ALA A 80 -5.25 11.32 -2.10
C ALA A 80 -5.11 9.86 -2.58
N ILE A 81 -3.88 9.39 -2.79
CA ILE A 81 -3.59 7.99 -3.15
C ILE A 81 -4.04 7.03 -2.04
N LEU A 82 -3.72 7.34 -0.77
CA LEU A 82 -4.15 6.53 0.37
C LEU A 82 -5.67 6.53 0.55
N PHE A 83 -6.32 7.66 0.32
CA PHE A 83 -7.77 7.75 0.34
C PHE A 83 -8.40 6.87 -0.74
N ALA A 84 -7.88 6.93 -1.97
CA ALA A 84 -8.31 6.06 -3.06
C ALA A 84 -8.09 4.58 -2.75
N LEU A 85 -6.94 4.21 -2.16
CA LEU A 85 -6.67 2.85 -1.69
C LEU A 85 -7.76 2.37 -0.72
N VAL A 86 -8.08 3.16 0.31
CA VAL A 86 -9.09 2.79 1.31
C VAL A 86 -10.47 2.64 0.68
N LEU A 87 -10.84 3.52 -0.26
CA LEU A 87 -12.10 3.42 -0.99
C LEU A 87 -12.18 2.13 -1.81
N VAL A 88 -11.14 1.84 -2.59
CA VAL A 88 -11.10 0.60 -3.40
C VAL A 88 -11.11 -0.63 -2.50
N TRP A 89 -10.40 -0.59 -1.37
CA TRP A 89 -10.41 -1.69 -0.41
C TRP A 89 -11.79 -1.89 0.22
N ALA A 90 -12.47 -0.80 0.60
CA ALA A 90 -13.81 -0.86 1.16
C ALA A 90 -14.82 -1.39 0.15
N GLU A 91 -14.69 -1.04 -1.12
CA GLU A 91 -15.50 -1.63 -2.19
C GLU A 91 -15.29 -3.13 -2.33
N LEU A 92 -14.02 -3.56 -2.38
CA LEU A 92 -13.69 -4.98 -2.54
C LEU A 92 -14.06 -5.82 -1.31
N ALA A 93 -13.95 -5.26 -0.11
CA ALA A 93 -14.17 -6.00 1.14
C ALA A 93 -15.61 -5.92 1.67
N VAL A 94 -16.28 -4.77 1.50
CA VAL A 94 -17.60 -4.50 2.09
C VAL A 94 -18.65 -4.18 1.03
N GLY A 95 -18.25 -3.72 -0.17
CA GLY A 95 -19.19 -3.39 -1.24
C GLY A 95 -19.98 -2.10 -0.99
N VAL A 96 -19.33 -1.06 -0.46
CA VAL A 96 -19.99 0.17 0.02
C VAL A 96 -20.84 0.87 -1.06
N PHE A 97 -20.42 0.87 -2.33
CA PHE A 97 -21.10 1.53 -3.44
C PHE A 97 -22.01 0.58 -4.26
N GLY A 98 -22.08 -0.70 -3.92
CA GLY A 98 -22.96 -1.67 -4.61
C GLY A 98 -22.61 -1.85 -6.10
N THR A 99 -21.34 -1.67 -6.47
CA THR A 99 -20.87 -1.84 -7.85
C THR A 99 -20.71 -3.33 -8.21
N PRO A 100 -20.65 -3.71 -9.50
CA PRO A 100 -20.41 -5.10 -9.91
C PRO A 100 -19.08 -5.70 -9.43
N PHE A 101 -18.19 -4.86 -8.89
CA PHE A 101 -16.89 -5.26 -8.33
C PHE A 101 -16.93 -5.48 -6.81
N ALA A 102 -18.09 -5.28 -6.17
CA ALA A 102 -18.27 -5.47 -4.74
C ALA A 102 -18.10 -6.94 -4.34
N GLY A 103 -17.38 -7.20 -3.26
CA GLY A 103 -17.07 -8.56 -2.77
C GLY A 103 -18.20 -9.21 -1.97
N HIS A 104 -19.37 -9.40 -2.59
CA HIS A 104 -20.50 -10.17 -2.04
C HIS A 104 -20.60 -11.57 -2.65
#